data_AF-A0A8H5BKT6-F1
#
_entry.id   AF-A0A8H5BKT6-F1
#
_cell.length_a   1.000
_cell.length_b   1.000
_cell.length_c   1.000
_cell.angle_alpha   90.00
_cell.angle_beta   90.00
_cell.angle_gamma   90.00
#
_symmetry.space_group_name_H-M   'P 1'
#
loop_
_entity.id
_entity.type
_entity.pdbx_description
1 polymer ?
#
loop_
_entity_poly.entity_id
_entity_poly.type
_entity_poly.pdbx_seq_one_letter_code
_entity_poly.pdbx_strand_id
1 'polypeptide(L)'
;MPHKASHSVDSISSLSSLSSLSSESSVQLYEKRLKPEISAIQNSSATLQELVDTATNTVNEVFAVNPKSIFTYKGADGGVSVHLDKVMLAMLAFAGDCGGESGQRYVAAAISSCLKEEDVVGALAGLGITWLTHLLFVFKASRGHANQLNKTPSEVATPTIDVTVTHLMEGVGPRQKSFRDDVIKRDGYACILTGSQDNAHPKPAEDIPILRLEAAHILCRGVGRFDKDKASDSYQSALTTFDILRNFTRLPARTLEELSAELDHPSNGVTLELNCHVAFDNFYWCLKKTEIEDVYDLEVLRPQSLPKKPEFSRITFEDRSKNFSDPTRNLRRKHPIDLPNARYIEIHAAIAGILHMSGAGKFFDELLDNDKEDRDKVSGVRCWPELEKLMEERSLRDSLTESFQLARVH
;
A
#
# COMPACT_ATOMS: atom_id res chain seq x y z
N MET A 1 27.58 33.17 45.79
CA MET A 1 26.30 32.52 45.42
C MET A 1 26.44 32.02 43.99
N PRO A 2 26.40 30.70 43.72
CA PRO A 2 26.47 30.19 42.37
C PRO A 2 25.05 30.03 41.79
N HIS A 3 24.81 30.62 40.62
CA HIS A 3 23.60 30.43 39.84
C HIS A 3 23.63 29.06 39.15
N LYS A 4 22.58 28.27 39.34
CA LYS A 4 22.32 26.99 38.66
C LYS A 4 22.11 27.23 37.17
N ALA A 5 22.92 26.58 36.34
CA ALA A 5 22.60 26.29 34.95
C ALA A 5 22.15 24.82 34.86
N SER A 6 20.86 24.58 34.73
CA SER A 6 20.32 23.24 34.46
C SER A 6 18.98 23.33 33.71
N HIS A 7 19.01 23.67 32.42
CA HIS A 7 17.83 23.52 31.54
C HIS A 7 18.16 23.17 30.08
N SER A 8 19.40 22.77 29.77
CA SER A 8 19.81 22.51 28.37
C SER A 8 19.85 21.01 27.97
N VAL A 9 19.59 20.09 28.90
CA VAL A 9 19.81 18.64 28.66
C VAL A 9 18.50 17.86 28.47
N ASP A 10 17.35 18.45 28.79
CA ASP A 10 16.04 17.78 28.66
C ASP A 10 15.48 17.78 27.22
N SER A 11 16.01 18.60 26.32
CA SER A 11 15.47 18.72 24.95
C SER A 11 15.85 17.54 24.04
N ILE A 12 16.98 16.87 24.30
CA ILE A 12 17.49 15.79 23.45
C ILE A 12 16.81 14.44 23.78
N SER A 13 16.30 14.25 25.00
CA SER A 13 15.57 13.04 25.39
C SER A 13 14.15 12.97 24.82
N SER A 14 13.63 14.06 24.26
CA SER A 14 12.29 14.14 23.68
C SER A 14 12.19 13.58 22.25
N LEU A 15 13.33 13.37 21.57
CA LEU A 15 13.38 12.93 20.17
C LEU A 15 13.02 11.44 20.00
N SER A 16 13.15 10.62 21.04
CA SER A 16 12.75 9.21 21.03
C SER A 16 11.25 8.97 21.26
N SER A 17 10.43 10.03 21.30
CA SER A 17 9.04 10.01 21.79
C SER A 17 7.95 10.08 20.71
N LEU A 18 8.33 10.00 19.42
CA LEU A 18 7.38 10.13 18.30
C LEU A 18 6.38 8.96 18.19
N SER A 19 6.70 7.81 18.80
CA SER A 19 5.79 6.66 18.99
C SER A 19 6.08 5.96 20.33
N SER A 20 5.07 5.32 20.93
CA SER A 20 5.22 4.59 22.21
C SER A 20 5.94 3.23 22.07
N LEU A 21 6.11 2.75 20.84
CA LEU A 21 6.95 1.63 20.41
C LEU A 21 7.47 1.96 19.01
N SER A 22 8.80 1.98 18.84
CA SER A 22 9.44 2.22 17.53
C SER A 22 9.11 1.10 16.55
N SER A 23 8.89 1.45 15.28
CA SER A 23 8.64 0.48 14.19
C SER A 23 9.77 -0.56 14.06
N GLU A 24 11.01 -0.18 14.35
CA GLU A 24 12.16 -1.09 14.34
C GLU A 24 12.02 -2.18 15.42
N SER A 25 11.63 -1.78 16.64
CA SER A 25 11.44 -2.73 17.74
C SER A 25 10.31 -3.73 17.46
N SER A 26 9.28 -3.29 16.74
CA SER A 26 8.14 -4.13 16.36
C SER A 26 8.51 -5.15 15.28
N VAL A 27 9.35 -4.77 14.32
CA VAL A 27 9.91 -5.70 13.32
C VAL A 27 10.85 -6.69 13.96
N GLN A 28 11.73 -6.26 14.88
CA GLN A 28 12.63 -7.18 15.57
C GLN A 28 11.87 -8.22 16.39
N LEU A 29 10.80 -7.82 17.09
CA LEU A 29 9.87 -8.74 17.75
C LEU A 29 9.28 -9.75 16.75
N TYR A 30 8.73 -9.25 15.63
CA TYR A 30 8.11 -10.08 14.61
C TYR A 30 9.08 -11.12 14.05
N GLU A 31 10.24 -10.69 13.55
CA GLU A 31 11.21 -11.59 12.89
C GLU A 31 11.87 -12.58 13.85
N LYS A 32 12.25 -12.12 15.06
CA LYS A 32 13.05 -12.96 15.98
C LYS A 32 12.21 -13.86 16.87
N ARG A 33 10.99 -13.44 17.24
CA ARG A 33 10.17 -14.12 18.25
C ARG A 33 8.87 -14.67 17.67
N LEU A 34 8.10 -13.82 16.98
CA LEU A 34 6.78 -14.24 16.52
C LEU A 34 6.85 -15.19 15.31
N LYS A 35 7.73 -14.95 14.34
CA LYS A 35 7.79 -15.72 13.09
C LYS A 35 8.09 -17.22 13.27
N PRO A 36 9.05 -17.64 14.13
CA PRO A 36 9.22 -19.05 14.47
C PRO A 36 7.95 -19.66 15.09
N GLU A 37 7.31 -18.93 16.00
CA GLU A 37 6.09 -19.39 16.68
C GLU A 37 4.87 -19.45 15.77
N ILE A 38 4.74 -18.50 14.84
CA ILE A 38 3.74 -18.52 13.77
C ILE A 38 3.88 -19.81 12.98
N SER A 39 5.10 -20.12 12.55
CA SER A 39 5.38 -21.34 11.79
C SER A 39 5.04 -22.61 12.59
N ALA A 40 5.31 -22.62 13.89
CA ALA A 40 4.95 -23.72 14.77
C ALA A 40 3.42 -23.88 14.91
N ILE A 41 2.69 -22.77 15.12
CA ILE A 41 1.23 -22.78 15.28
C ILE A 41 0.53 -23.14 13.97
N GLN A 42 0.99 -22.62 12.83
CA GLN A 42 0.43 -22.96 11.51
C GLN A 42 0.51 -24.46 11.22
N ASN A 43 1.58 -25.12 11.66
CA ASN A 43 1.80 -26.57 11.50
C ASN A 43 1.22 -27.41 12.65
N SER A 44 0.56 -26.78 13.63
CA SER A 44 -0.07 -27.49 14.74
C SER A 44 -1.36 -28.21 14.31
N SER A 45 -1.81 -29.15 15.15
CA SER A 45 -3.06 -29.89 14.96
C SER A 45 -4.32 -29.08 15.27
N ALA A 46 -4.21 -27.84 15.78
CA ALA A 46 -5.35 -26.98 16.02
C ALA A 46 -6.12 -26.74 14.72
N THR A 47 -7.44 -26.72 14.78
CA THR A 47 -8.30 -26.42 13.64
C THR A 47 -8.23 -24.93 13.28
N LEU A 48 -8.61 -24.58 12.04
CA LEU A 48 -8.67 -23.17 11.65
C LEU A 48 -9.64 -22.38 12.54
N GLN A 49 -10.81 -22.94 12.84
CA GLN A 49 -11.82 -22.28 13.66
C GLN A 49 -11.30 -22.00 15.08
N GLU A 50 -10.66 -22.98 15.73
CA GLU A 50 -10.07 -22.79 17.06
C GLU A 50 -9.04 -21.66 17.08
N LEU A 51 -8.19 -21.56 16.05
CA LEU A 51 -7.22 -20.48 15.94
C LEU A 51 -7.89 -19.12 15.71
N VAL A 52 -8.90 -19.06 14.84
CA VAL A 52 -9.65 -17.83 14.56
C VAL A 52 -10.40 -17.34 15.81
N ASP A 53 -11.05 -18.24 16.54
CA ASP A 53 -11.76 -17.92 17.77
C ASP A 53 -10.79 -17.43 18.84
N THR A 54 -9.67 -18.14 19.02
CA THR A 54 -8.61 -17.73 19.97
C THR A 54 -8.07 -16.35 19.63
N ALA A 55 -7.74 -16.10 18.36
CA ALA A 55 -7.25 -14.81 17.90
C ALA A 55 -8.28 -13.69 18.12
N THR A 56 -9.54 -13.94 17.75
CA THR A 56 -10.63 -12.96 17.88
C THR A 56 -10.87 -12.59 19.35
N ASN A 57 -10.97 -13.59 20.23
CA ASN A 57 -11.17 -13.37 21.66
C ASN A 57 -9.98 -12.66 22.29
N THR A 58 -8.75 -13.04 21.92
CA THR A 58 -7.54 -12.36 22.39
C THR A 58 -7.54 -10.88 22.03
N VAL A 59 -7.87 -10.54 20.77
CA VAL A 59 -7.91 -9.13 20.36
C VAL A 59 -9.01 -8.37 21.09
N ASN A 60 -10.22 -8.91 21.17
CA ASN A 60 -11.36 -8.22 21.76
C ASN A 60 -11.27 -8.08 23.29
N GLU A 61 -10.86 -9.14 23.98
CA GLU A 61 -10.92 -9.19 25.45
C GLU A 61 -9.62 -8.73 26.11
N VAL A 62 -8.47 -8.94 25.48
CA VAL A 62 -7.16 -8.59 26.05
C VAL A 62 -6.63 -7.27 25.48
N PHE A 63 -6.67 -7.11 24.16
CA PHE A 63 -5.97 -6.00 23.51
C PHE A 63 -6.82 -4.74 23.36
N ALA A 64 -8.05 -4.84 22.86
CA ALA A 64 -8.90 -3.69 22.53
C ALA A 64 -9.23 -2.82 23.75
N VAL A 65 -9.27 -3.40 24.95
CA VAL A 65 -9.50 -2.67 26.21
C VAL A 65 -8.24 -1.98 26.74
N ASN A 66 -7.07 -2.29 26.20
CA ASN A 66 -5.80 -1.75 26.65
C ASN A 66 -5.43 -0.47 25.87
N PRO A 67 -4.93 0.60 26.52
CA PRO A 67 -4.47 1.81 25.82
C PRO A 67 -3.39 1.57 24.76
N LYS A 68 -2.57 0.52 24.90
CA LYS A 68 -1.57 0.12 23.89
C LYS A 68 -2.19 -0.36 22.56
N SER A 69 -3.51 -0.56 22.50
CA SER A 69 -4.22 -0.82 21.24
C SER A 69 -4.31 0.39 20.32
N ILE A 70 -4.05 1.60 20.83
CA ILE A 70 -4.07 2.82 20.03
C ILE A 70 -2.64 3.20 19.68
N PHE A 71 -2.32 3.13 18.39
CA PHE A 71 -1.09 3.70 17.86
C PHE A 71 -1.33 5.19 17.57
N THR A 72 -0.48 6.06 18.11
CA THR A 72 -0.49 7.49 17.82
C THR A 72 0.85 7.88 17.26
N TYR A 73 0.82 8.48 16.07
CA TYR A 73 1.98 9.08 15.45
C TYR A 73 1.92 10.59 15.66
N LYS A 74 2.89 11.14 16.41
CA LYS A 74 2.89 12.55 16.79
C LYS A 74 3.55 13.40 15.69
N GLY A 75 2.74 14.17 14.97
CA GLY A 75 3.20 15.28 14.12
C GLY A 75 3.06 16.64 14.83
N ALA A 76 3.42 17.73 14.14
CA ALA A 76 3.39 19.09 14.67
C ALA A 76 2.00 19.55 15.18
N ASP A 77 0.91 19.06 14.59
CA ASP A 77 -0.46 19.56 14.82
C ASP A 77 -1.37 18.66 15.69
N GLY A 78 -0.79 17.89 16.62
CA GLY A 78 -1.58 17.12 17.61
C GLY A 78 -1.69 15.61 17.35
N GLY A 79 -0.98 15.11 16.35
CA GLY A 79 -0.84 13.68 16.06
C GLY A 79 -2.07 13.01 15.43
N VAL A 80 -1.82 11.95 14.68
CA VAL A 80 -2.86 11.08 14.08
C VAL A 80 -2.84 9.73 14.76
N SER A 81 -4.00 9.11 14.94
CA SER A 81 -4.13 7.85 15.69
C SER A 81 -4.92 6.78 14.94
N VAL A 82 -4.60 5.53 15.21
CA VAL A 82 -5.30 4.35 14.67
C VAL A 82 -5.39 3.23 15.72
N HIS A 83 -6.48 2.49 15.69
CA HIS A 83 -6.74 1.33 16.54
C HIS A 83 -6.12 0.07 15.92
N LEU A 84 -5.04 -0.43 16.53
CA LEU A 84 -4.33 -1.64 16.11
C LEU A 84 -5.17 -2.90 16.28
N ASP A 85 -6.04 -2.96 17.30
CA ASP A 85 -7.01 -4.04 17.47
C ASP A 85 -7.93 -4.15 16.24
N LYS A 86 -8.41 -3.01 15.72
CA LYS A 86 -9.22 -2.98 14.49
C LYS A 86 -8.41 -3.35 13.26
N VAL A 87 -7.13 -2.99 13.18
CA VAL A 87 -6.22 -3.46 12.11
C VAL A 87 -6.10 -4.98 12.15
N MET A 88 -5.92 -5.58 13.33
CA MET A 88 -5.81 -7.04 13.47
C MET A 88 -7.10 -7.77 13.10
N LEU A 89 -8.25 -7.31 13.60
CA LEU A 89 -9.55 -7.90 13.26
C LEU A 89 -9.82 -7.77 11.76
N ALA A 90 -9.38 -6.66 11.15
CA ALA A 90 -9.50 -6.49 9.70
C ALA A 90 -8.61 -7.40 8.88
N MET A 91 -7.35 -7.54 9.28
CA MET A 91 -6.47 -8.56 8.70
C MET A 91 -7.11 -9.94 8.79
N LEU A 92 -7.72 -10.30 9.93
CA LEU A 92 -8.33 -11.61 10.13
C LEU A 92 -9.58 -11.82 9.27
N ALA A 93 -10.43 -10.79 9.15
CA ALA A 93 -11.66 -10.84 8.37
C ALA A 93 -11.40 -10.99 6.85
N PHE A 94 -10.39 -10.30 6.32
CA PHE A 94 -10.10 -10.27 4.88
C PHE A 94 -9.03 -11.28 4.43
N ALA A 95 -8.36 -11.99 5.35
CA ALA A 95 -7.36 -12.99 5.00
C ALA A 95 -7.92 -14.15 4.15
N GLY A 96 -9.16 -14.54 4.42
CA GLY A 96 -9.85 -15.58 3.66
C GLY A 96 -10.08 -15.18 2.20
N ASP A 97 -10.44 -13.91 1.96
CA ASP A 97 -10.75 -13.37 0.63
C ASP A 97 -9.55 -13.45 -0.34
N CYS A 98 -8.33 -13.22 0.15
CA CYS A 98 -7.13 -13.20 -0.70
C CYS A 98 -6.19 -14.38 -0.50
N GLY A 99 -6.16 -15.02 0.66
CA GLY A 99 -5.24 -16.12 0.98
C GLY A 99 -5.92 -17.46 1.27
N GLY A 100 -7.26 -17.50 1.23
CA GLY A 100 -8.06 -18.66 1.63
C GLY A 100 -7.80 -19.08 3.08
N GLU A 101 -8.07 -20.34 3.39
CA GLU A 101 -7.83 -20.91 4.73
C GLU A 101 -6.37 -20.76 5.19
N SER A 102 -5.41 -20.80 4.26
CA SER A 102 -3.98 -20.67 4.61
C SER A 102 -3.63 -19.25 5.05
N GLY A 103 -4.16 -18.24 4.37
CA GLY A 103 -3.98 -16.83 4.76
C GLY A 103 -4.66 -16.55 6.10
N GLN A 104 -5.89 -17.03 6.27
CA GLN A 104 -6.63 -16.89 7.53
C GLN A 104 -5.92 -17.58 8.69
N ARG A 105 -5.39 -18.80 8.47
CA ARG A 105 -4.57 -19.52 9.44
C ARG A 105 -3.30 -18.74 9.79
N TYR A 106 -2.63 -18.11 8.82
CA TYR A 106 -1.46 -17.28 9.09
C TYR A 106 -1.79 -16.12 10.03
N VAL A 107 -2.84 -15.35 9.75
CA VAL A 107 -3.23 -14.21 10.58
C VAL A 107 -3.64 -14.66 11.99
N ALA A 108 -4.45 -15.72 12.09
CA ALA A 108 -4.86 -16.28 13.37
C ALA A 108 -3.66 -16.82 14.18
N ALA A 109 -2.71 -17.49 13.52
CA ALA A 109 -1.48 -17.97 14.14
C ALA A 109 -0.56 -16.82 14.60
N ALA A 110 -0.49 -15.72 13.84
CA ALA A 110 0.26 -14.52 14.21
C ALA A 110 -0.29 -13.84 15.47
N ILE A 111 -1.60 -13.69 15.58
CA ILE A 111 -2.21 -13.16 16.81
C ILE A 111 -1.99 -14.14 17.97
N SER A 112 -2.19 -15.43 17.72
CA SER A 112 -2.05 -16.47 18.75
C SER A 112 -0.61 -16.65 19.24
N SER A 113 0.40 -16.37 18.40
CA SER A 113 1.81 -16.45 18.82
C SER A 113 2.15 -15.41 19.87
N CYS A 114 1.47 -14.25 19.87
CA CYS A 114 1.63 -13.24 20.92
C CYS A 114 1.23 -13.73 22.31
N LEU A 115 0.36 -14.75 22.43
CA LEU A 115 -0.02 -15.34 23.72
C LEU A 115 1.12 -16.11 24.40
N LYS A 116 2.17 -16.47 23.64
CA LYS A 116 3.35 -17.16 24.18
C LYS A 116 4.39 -16.20 24.75
N GLU A 117 4.18 -14.90 24.57
CA GLU A 117 5.10 -13.86 25.00
C GLU A 117 4.78 -13.43 26.44
N GLU A 118 5.81 -13.08 27.22
CA GLU A 118 5.62 -12.61 28.61
C GLU A 118 4.78 -11.32 28.67
N ASP A 119 5.06 -10.35 27.79
CA ASP A 119 4.23 -9.15 27.59
C ASP A 119 3.30 -9.36 26.38
N VAL A 120 2.20 -10.08 26.60
CA VAL A 120 1.19 -10.37 25.57
C VAL A 120 0.66 -9.10 24.90
N VAL A 121 0.35 -8.06 25.70
CA VAL A 121 -0.19 -6.80 25.17
C VAL A 121 0.87 -6.05 24.37
N GLY A 122 2.11 -6.02 24.84
CA GLY A 122 3.23 -5.45 24.08
C GLY A 122 3.49 -6.20 22.78
N ALA A 123 3.37 -7.53 22.79
CA ALA A 123 3.53 -8.35 21.61
C ALA A 123 2.43 -8.09 20.57
N LEU A 124 1.17 -7.97 21.01
CA LEU A 124 0.05 -7.58 20.15
C LEU A 124 0.26 -6.17 19.60
N ALA A 125 0.65 -5.19 20.42
CA ALA A 125 0.97 -3.85 19.93
C ALA A 125 2.06 -3.88 18.87
N GLY A 126 3.15 -4.63 19.10
CA GLY A 126 4.22 -4.80 18.13
C GLY A 126 3.77 -5.44 16.83
N LEU A 127 2.99 -6.53 16.88
CA LEU A 127 2.45 -7.16 15.67
C LEU A 127 1.54 -6.19 14.88
N GLY A 128 0.66 -5.47 15.57
CA GLY A 128 -0.24 -4.49 14.96
C GLY A 128 0.54 -3.34 14.30
N ILE A 129 1.58 -2.82 14.96
CA ILE A 129 2.46 -1.80 14.39
C ILE A 129 3.17 -2.33 13.16
N THR A 130 3.69 -3.57 13.18
CA THR A 130 4.35 -4.17 12.02
C THR A 130 3.40 -4.31 10.82
N TRP A 131 2.16 -4.78 11.04
CA TRP A 131 1.16 -4.83 9.95
C TRP A 131 0.77 -3.45 9.44
N LEU A 132 0.60 -2.47 10.32
CA LEU A 132 0.30 -1.10 9.91
C LEU A 132 1.46 -0.50 9.08
N THR A 133 2.66 -0.50 9.64
CA THR A 133 3.81 0.28 9.12
C THR A 133 4.57 -0.42 8.00
N HIS A 134 4.59 -1.76 7.97
CA HIS A 134 5.35 -2.49 6.96
C HIS A 134 4.44 -3.12 5.90
N LEU A 135 3.28 -3.69 6.26
CA LEU A 135 2.36 -4.22 5.25
C LEU A 135 1.48 -3.14 4.62
N LEU A 136 0.73 -2.38 5.41
CA LEU A 136 -0.32 -1.50 4.87
C LEU A 136 0.21 -0.18 4.34
N PHE A 137 1.26 0.38 4.95
CA PHE A 137 1.83 1.67 4.58
C PHE A 137 2.27 1.72 3.11
N VAL A 138 2.94 0.69 2.59
CA VAL A 138 3.47 0.68 1.21
C VAL A 138 2.38 0.88 0.16
N PHE A 139 1.16 0.40 0.45
CA PHE A 139 0.00 0.57 -0.43
C PHE A 139 -0.50 2.02 -0.46
N LYS A 140 -0.26 2.81 0.59
CA LYS A 140 -0.68 4.22 0.68
C LYS A 140 0.43 5.22 0.40
N ALA A 141 1.67 4.92 0.75
CA ALA A 141 2.83 5.76 0.47
C ALA A 141 3.11 5.90 -1.04
N SER A 142 2.72 4.90 -1.81
CA SER A 142 2.99 4.80 -3.24
C SER A 142 1.98 5.52 -4.14
N ARG A 143 1.14 6.40 -3.57
CA ARG A 143 0.08 7.16 -4.26
C ARG A 143 0.59 7.75 -5.59
N GLY A 144 0.01 7.28 -6.70
CA GLY A 144 0.21 7.84 -8.04
C GLY A 144 -0.30 9.29 -8.11
N HIS A 145 0.53 10.16 -8.68
CA HIS A 145 0.24 11.50 -9.22
C HIS A 145 -0.43 12.60 -8.36
N ALA A 146 -1.06 12.33 -7.22
CA ALA A 146 -1.76 13.37 -6.46
C ALA A 146 -0.84 14.44 -5.82
N ASN A 147 0.46 14.16 -5.69
CA ASN A 147 1.42 15.05 -5.01
C ASN A 147 2.40 15.77 -5.96
N GLN A 148 2.26 15.61 -7.28
CA GLN A 148 3.06 16.38 -8.24
C GLN A 148 2.27 17.57 -8.78
N LEU A 149 2.28 18.68 -8.03
CA LEU A 149 1.90 19.99 -8.53
C LEU A 149 3.02 20.53 -9.44
N ASN A 150 3.15 19.96 -10.64
CA ASN A 150 3.76 20.67 -11.74
C ASN A 150 2.79 20.62 -12.93
N LYS A 151 2.23 21.79 -13.25
CA LYS A 151 1.38 22.07 -14.43
C LYS A 151 2.18 22.06 -15.74
N THR A 152 3.13 21.15 -15.85
CA THR A 152 3.84 20.78 -17.07
C THR A 152 3.88 19.27 -17.08
N PRO A 153 3.53 18.59 -18.20
CA PRO A 153 3.47 17.14 -18.26
C PRO A 153 4.87 16.58 -18.06
N SER A 154 5.25 16.36 -16.80
CA SER A 154 6.50 15.75 -16.43
C SER A 154 6.49 14.32 -16.95
N GLU A 155 7.59 13.94 -17.57
CA GLU A 155 7.91 12.74 -18.36
C GLU A 155 7.71 11.39 -17.64
N VAL A 156 7.05 11.40 -16.48
CA VAL A 156 6.76 10.24 -15.62
C VAL A 156 5.44 9.55 -16.00
N ALA A 157 4.62 10.13 -16.87
CA ALA A 157 3.30 9.58 -17.27
C ALA A 157 3.05 9.36 -18.78
N THR A 158 4.01 9.64 -19.66
CA THR A 158 3.98 9.32 -21.12
C THR A 158 5.38 9.53 -21.71
N PRO A 159 5.75 8.87 -22.82
CA PRO A 159 7.14 8.77 -23.23
C PRO A 159 7.66 10.12 -23.72
N THR A 160 8.60 10.71 -23.00
CA THR A 160 9.71 11.43 -23.60
C THR A 160 10.94 11.23 -22.72
N ILE A 161 11.98 10.73 -23.35
CA ILE A 161 13.38 10.73 -22.90
C ILE A 161 13.69 12.18 -22.45
N ASP A 162 14.09 12.49 -21.22
CA ASP A 162 15.47 12.30 -20.75
C ASP A 162 15.75 12.74 -19.28
N VAL A 163 16.83 12.19 -18.73
CA VAL A 163 17.71 12.69 -17.62
C VAL A 163 17.07 13.31 -16.35
N THR A 164 16.24 12.60 -15.59
CA THR A 164 16.23 12.74 -14.09
C THR A 164 15.65 11.54 -13.33
N VAL A 165 15.70 10.34 -13.90
CA VAL A 165 15.05 9.13 -13.34
C VAL A 165 16.03 8.24 -12.56
N THR A 166 17.33 8.51 -12.65
CA THR A 166 18.40 7.61 -12.22
C THR A 166 18.59 7.47 -10.71
N HIS A 167 17.91 8.24 -9.85
CA HIS A 167 18.14 8.20 -8.38
C HIS A 167 16.91 7.82 -7.54
N LEU A 168 15.80 7.42 -8.16
CA LEU A 168 14.56 7.10 -7.43
C LEU A 168 13.96 5.72 -7.78
N MET A 169 14.62 4.95 -8.66
CA MET A 169 14.11 3.70 -9.22
C MET A 169 15.03 2.51 -8.92
N GLU A 170 15.18 2.14 -7.66
CA GLU A 170 15.80 0.86 -7.34
C GLU A 170 14.76 -0.07 -6.70
N GLY A 171 14.87 -1.37 -7.00
CA GLY A 171 13.84 -2.39 -6.79
C GLY A 171 13.14 -2.80 -8.09
N VAL A 172 12.26 -1.93 -8.63
CA VAL A 172 11.67 -2.07 -9.98
C VAL A 172 12.42 -1.17 -10.96
N GLY A 173 12.88 -1.72 -12.10
CA GLY A 173 13.56 -0.96 -13.16
C GLY A 173 12.68 0.14 -13.79
N PRO A 174 13.12 0.82 -14.87
CA PRO A 174 12.24 1.75 -15.58
C PRO A 174 10.97 1.05 -16.06
N ARG A 175 9.82 1.76 -16.04
CA ARG A 175 8.53 1.19 -16.44
C ARG A 175 8.62 0.62 -17.86
N GLN A 176 8.17 -0.62 -18.05
CA GLN A 176 8.15 -1.22 -19.37
C GLN A 176 7.23 -0.39 -20.29
N LYS A 177 7.80 0.13 -21.39
CA LYS A 177 7.05 0.98 -22.34
C LYS A 177 5.81 0.29 -22.89
N SER A 178 5.87 -1.02 -23.08
CA SER A 178 4.76 -1.84 -23.58
C SER A 178 3.62 -2.02 -22.58
N PHE A 179 3.81 -1.84 -21.27
CA PHE A 179 2.76 -2.10 -20.28
C PHE A 179 1.49 -1.30 -20.56
N ARG A 180 1.63 0.02 -20.73
CA ARG A 180 0.48 0.91 -20.99
C ARG A 180 -0.22 0.52 -22.28
N ASP A 181 0.56 0.36 -23.35
CA ASP A 181 0.01 0.10 -24.69
C ASP A 181 -0.69 -1.25 -24.74
N ASP A 182 -0.13 -2.27 -24.07
CA ASP A 182 -0.73 -3.60 -24.01
C ASP A 182 -2.03 -3.61 -23.19
N VAL A 183 -2.04 -2.98 -22.02
CA VAL A 183 -3.24 -2.91 -21.15
C VAL A 183 -4.37 -2.14 -21.81
N ILE A 184 -4.09 -0.94 -22.36
CA ILE A 184 -5.11 -0.14 -23.03
C ILE A 184 -5.64 -0.85 -24.26
N LYS A 185 -4.77 -1.50 -25.04
CA LYS A 185 -5.20 -2.25 -26.22
C LYS A 185 -6.04 -3.47 -25.85
N ARG A 186 -5.66 -4.20 -24.79
CA ARG A 186 -6.42 -5.35 -24.26
C ARG A 186 -7.82 -4.94 -23.84
N ASP A 187 -7.95 -3.84 -23.11
CA ASP A 187 -9.25 -3.35 -22.61
C ASP A 187 -10.08 -2.66 -23.70
N GLY A 188 -9.55 -2.61 -24.93
CA GLY A 188 -10.22 -2.07 -26.11
C GLY A 188 -10.27 -0.56 -26.13
N TYR A 189 -9.22 0.09 -25.61
CA TYR A 189 -9.07 1.53 -25.53
C TYR A 189 -10.21 2.21 -24.75
N ALA A 190 -10.79 1.51 -23.77
CA ALA A 190 -11.90 2.02 -22.97
C ALA A 190 -11.61 1.89 -21.47
N CYS A 191 -12.07 2.87 -20.70
CA CYS A 191 -12.05 2.82 -19.24
C CYS A 191 -13.00 1.72 -18.77
N ILE A 192 -12.49 0.79 -17.95
CA ILE A 192 -13.26 -0.38 -17.52
C ILE A 192 -14.47 -0.01 -16.66
N LEU A 193 -14.49 1.19 -16.07
CA LEU A 193 -15.54 1.65 -15.17
C LEU A 193 -16.55 2.61 -15.85
N THR A 194 -16.05 3.52 -16.69
CA THR A 194 -16.90 4.58 -17.29
C THR A 194 -17.23 4.34 -18.76
N GLY A 195 -16.52 3.44 -19.44
CA GLY A 195 -16.64 3.24 -20.89
C GLY A 195 -16.01 4.33 -21.75
N SER A 196 -15.52 5.44 -21.16
CA SER A 196 -14.84 6.52 -21.90
C SER A 196 -13.68 5.97 -22.73
N GLN A 197 -13.45 6.51 -23.93
CA GLN A 197 -12.46 6.00 -24.88
C GLN A 197 -11.14 6.78 -24.81
N ASP A 198 -10.01 6.11 -25.08
CA ASP A 198 -8.70 6.76 -25.16
C ASP A 198 -8.53 7.56 -26.46
N ASN A 199 -7.75 8.64 -26.43
CA ASN A 199 -7.38 9.41 -27.63
C ASN A 199 -6.73 8.56 -28.74
N ALA A 200 -6.06 7.46 -28.38
CA ALA A 200 -5.45 6.53 -29.32
C ALA A 200 -6.43 5.47 -29.86
N HIS A 201 -7.71 5.51 -29.49
CA HIS A 201 -8.71 4.56 -29.96
C HIS A 201 -8.80 4.61 -31.50
N PRO A 202 -8.59 3.50 -32.22
CA PRO A 202 -8.42 3.53 -33.69
C PRO A 202 -9.74 3.70 -34.44
N LYS A 203 -10.88 3.42 -33.81
CA LYS A 203 -12.24 3.62 -34.34
C LYS A 203 -13.22 4.10 -33.24
N PRO A 204 -13.05 5.33 -32.71
CA PRO A 204 -13.86 5.80 -31.59
C PRO A 204 -15.35 5.87 -31.98
N ALA A 205 -16.23 5.69 -31.01
CA ALA A 205 -17.67 5.85 -31.21
C ALA A 205 -18.04 7.32 -31.03
N GLU A 206 -18.94 7.84 -31.87
CA GLU A 206 -19.24 9.29 -31.90
C GLU A 206 -19.84 9.82 -30.60
N ASP A 207 -20.62 9.00 -29.89
CA ASP A 207 -21.35 9.41 -28.66
C ASP A 207 -20.61 9.08 -27.35
N ILE A 208 -19.39 8.53 -27.41
CA ILE A 208 -18.63 8.16 -26.21
C ILE A 208 -17.54 9.22 -25.94
N PRO A 209 -17.45 9.74 -24.70
CA PRO A 209 -16.40 10.71 -24.36
C PRO A 209 -15.00 10.16 -24.62
N ILE A 210 -14.20 10.94 -25.36
CA ILE A 210 -12.77 10.66 -25.56
C ILE A 210 -11.98 11.40 -24.47
N LEU A 211 -11.22 10.65 -23.68
CA LEU A 211 -10.38 11.14 -22.59
C LEU A 211 -8.97 10.58 -22.73
N ARG A 212 -8.03 11.15 -21.99
CA ARG A 212 -6.73 10.51 -21.77
C ARG A 212 -6.91 9.39 -20.75
N LEU A 213 -6.66 8.13 -21.14
CA LEU A 213 -6.73 6.99 -20.24
C LEU A 213 -5.33 6.58 -19.76
N GLU A 214 -5.32 5.91 -18.62
CA GLU A 214 -4.14 5.45 -17.92
C GLU A 214 -4.23 3.94 -17.67
N ALA A 215 -3.08 3.27 -17.72
CA ALA A 215 -2.95 1.90 -17.26
C ALA A 215 -2.59 1.93 -15.77
N ALA A 216 -3.56 1.58 -14.93
CA ALA A 216 -3.43 1.50 -13.50
C ALA A 216 -2.92 0.12 -13.10
N HIS A 217 -1.97 0.07 -12.18
CA HIS A 217 -1.50 -1.20 -11.62
C HIS A 217 -2.47 -1.71 -10.56
N ILE A 218 -2.81 -3.00 -10.59
CA ILE A 218 -3.73 -3.63 -9.62
C ILE A 218 -3.01 -3.84 -8.28
N LEU A 219 -1.91 -4.60 -8.30
CA LEU A 219 -0.95 -4.64 -7.22
C LEU A 219 -0.01 -3.45 -7.37
N CYS A 220 0.00 -2.55 -6.39
CA CYS A 220 0.71 -1.30 -6.53
C CYS A 220 2.22 -1.53 -6.74
N ARG A 221 2.78 -0.78 -7.68
CA ARG A 221 4.19 -0.92 -8.08
C ARG A 221 5.17 -0.60 -6.94
N GLY A 222 4.71 0.14 -5.93
CA GLY A 222 5.49 0.48 -4.75
C GLY A 222 5.96 -0.70 -3.92
N VAL A 223 5.22 -1.82 -3.93
CA VAL A 223 5.63 -3.06 -3.24
C VAL A 223 6.96 -3.59 -3.75
N GLY A 224 7.33 -3.30 -5.01
CA GLY A 224 8.62 -3.67 -5.59
C GLY A 224 9.68 -2.58 -5.54
N ARG A 225 9.43 -1.43 -4.91
CA ARG A 225 10.34 -0.28 -4.90
C ARG A 225 11.15 -0.24 -3.61
N PHE A 226 12.44 -0.55 -3.69
CA PHE A 226 13.34 -0.70 -2.54
C PHE A 226 14.80 -0.53 -2.96
N ASP A 227 15.66 0.00 -2.10
CA ASP A 227 17.09 0.09 -2.41
C ASP A 227 17.72 -1.29 -2.68
N LYS A 228 18.64 -1.38 -3.65
CA LYS A 228 19.37 -2.63 -3.91
C LYS A 228 20.37 -2.99 -2.80
N ASP A 229 20.77 -1.99 -2.01
CA ASP A 229 21.61 -2.23 -0.84
C ASP A 229 20.82 -3.02 0.19
N LYS A 230 21.24 -4.28 0.39
CA LYS A 230 20.60 -5.19 1.33
C LYS A 230 20.71 -4.74 2.78
N ALA A 231 21.64 -3.85 3.11
CA ALA A 231 21.77 -3.29 4.44
C ALA A 231 20.84 -2.08 4.68
N SER A 232 20.19 -1.55 3.63
CA SER A 232 19.30 -0.40 3.76
C SER A 232 17.99 -0.73 4.47
N ASP A 233 17.43 0.24 5.18
CA ASP A 233 16.11 0.11 5.82
C ASP A 233 15.00 -0.09 4.78
N SER A 234 15.17 0.46 3.58
CA SER A 234 14.26 0.26 2.45
C SER A 234 14.17 -1.21 2.03
N TYR A 235 15.33 -1.86 1.86
CA TYR A 235 15.38 -3.29 1.51
C TYR A 235 14.86 -4.18 2.65
N GLN A 236 15.27 -3.91 3.89
CA GLN A 236 14.81 -4.68 5.05
C GLN A 236 13.29 -4.56 5.25
N SER A 237 12.75 -3.35 5.13
CA SER A 237 11.30 -3.13 5.18
C SER A 237 10.58 -3.87 4.06
N ALA A 238 11.13 -3.88 2.84
CA ALA A 238 10.54 -4.60 1.71
C ALA A 238 10.57 -6.12 1.91
N LEU A 239 11.61 -6.68 2.55
CA LEU A 239 11.65 -8.10 2.91
C LEU A 239 10.56 -8.47 3.92
N THR A 240 10.40 -7.69 4.99
CA THR A 240 9.33 -7.91 5.97
C THR A 240 7.94 -7.76 5.32
N THR A 241 7.76 -6.74 4.47
CA THR A 241 6.53 -6.55 3.68
C THR A 241 6.23 -7.78 2.83
N PHE A 242 7.22 -8.27 2.09
CA PHE A 242 7.08 -9.41 1.19
C PHE A 242 6.78 -10.71 1.96
N ASP A 243 7.44 -10.95 3.09
CA ASP A 243 7.18 -12.09 3.95
C ASP A 243 5.72 -12.11 4.44
N ILE A 244 5.24 -10.98 4.97
CA ILE A 244 3.86 -10.86 5.43
C ILE A 244 2.90 -11.03 4.25
N LEU A 245 3.12 -10.30 3.15
CA LEU A 245 2.26 -10.33 1.96
C LEU A 245 2.15 -11.74 1.38
N ARG A 246 3.26 -12.48 1.29
CA ARG A 246 3.28 -13.86 0.77
C ARG A 246 2.49 -14.82 1.65
N ASN A 247 2.64 -14.74 2.97
CA ASN A 247 1.93 -15.62 3.90
C ASN A 247 0.44 -15.25 4.01
N PHE A 248 0.13 -13.96 3.99
CA PHE A 248 -1.23 -13.42 4.06
C PHE A 248 -2.04 -13.71 2.78
N THR A 249 -1.43 -13.59 1.61
CA THR A 249 -2.15 -13.63 0.31
C THR A 249 -1.87 -14.86 -0.55
N ARG A 250 -0.93 -15.72 -0.15
CA ARG A 250 -0.46 -16.86 -0.96
C ARG A 250 0.08 -16.41 -2.33
N LEU A 251 0.69 -15.22 -2.37
CA LEU A 251 1.36 -14.70 -3.55
C LEU A 251 2.33 -15.75 -4.12
N PRO A 252 2.29 -16.02 -5.44
CA PRO A 252 3.08 -17.10 -6.03
C PRO A 252 4.58 -16.77 -6.13
N ALA A 253 4.93 -15.48 -6.16
CA ALA A 253 6.33 -15.03 -6.17
C ALA A 253 7.08 -15.60 -4.96
N ARG A 254 8.27 -16.16 -5.21
CA ARG A 254 9.10 -16.79 -4.18
C ARG A 254 10.14 -15.83 -3.62
N THR A 255 10.51 -14.83 -4.39
CA THR A 255 11.45 -13.78 -3.99
C THR A 255 10.86 -12.40 -4.25
N LEU A 256 11.42 -11.40 -3.57
CA LEU A 256 11.08 -10.00 -3.76
C LEU A 256 11.45 -9.54 -5.19
N GLU A 257 12.56 -10.05 -5.73
CA GLU A 257 13.00 -9.75 -7.09
C GLU A 257 12.09 -10.36 -8.16
N GLU A 258 11.58 -11.59 -7.95
CA GLU A 258 10.57 -12.20 -8.82
C GLU A 258 9.29 -11.36 -8.83
N LEU A 259 8.81 -10.93 -7.66
CA LEU A 259 7.65 -10.05 -7.58
C LEU A 259 7.89 -8.76 -8.36
N SER A 260 9.01 -8.09 -8.11
CA SER A 260 9.38 -6.83 -8.76
C SER A 260 9.37 -6.93 -10.29
N ALA A 261 9.90 -8.04 -10.84
CA ALA A 261 9.96 -8.26 -12.29
C ALA A 261 8.57 -8.37 -12.94
N GLU A 262 7.58 -8.88 -12.20
CA GLU A 262 6.21 -9.12 -12.69
C GLU A 262 5.28 -7.92 -12.53
N LEU A 263 5.67 -6.88 -11.79
CA LEU A 263 4.78 -5.74 -11.49
C LEU A 263 4.38 -4.94 -12.75
N ASP A 264 5.24 -4.88 -13.76
CA ASP A 264 4.95 -4.21 -15.04
C ASP A 264 4.41 -5.19 -16.11
N HIS A 265 3.98 -6.39 -15.73
CA HIS A 265 3.31 -7.32 -16.63
C HIS A 265 1.85 -6.87 -16.89
N PRO A 266 1.31 -6.99 -18.13
CA PRO A 266 -0.06 -6.52 -18.45
C PRO A 266 -1.17 -7.12 -17.57
N SER A 267 -0.99 -8.34 -17.05
CA SER A 267 -1.93 -8.95 -16.11
C SER A 267 -2.01 -8.23 -14.76
N ASN A 268 -1.06 -7.36 -14.43
CA ASN A 268 -1.14 -6.46 -13.27
C ASN A 268 -1.76 -5.10 -13.62
N GLY A 269 -2.40 -4.95 -14.77
CA GLY A 269 -2.91 -3.65 -15.24
C GLY A 269 -4.40 -3.65 -15.58
N VAL A 270 -5.04 -2.51 -15.40
CA VAL A 270 -6.39 -2.18 -15.92
C VAL A 270 -6.43 -0.76 -16.49
N THR A 271 -7.30 -0.51 -17.46
CA THR A 271 -7.46 0.81 -18.08
C THR A 271 -8.49 1.66 -17.34
N LEU A 272 -8.06 2.82 -16.85
CA LEU A 272 -8.90 3.74 -16.10
C LEU A 272 -8.77 5.17 -16.63
N GLU A 273 -9.84 5.96 -16.45
CA GLU A 273 -9.74 7.41 -16.55
C GLU A 273 -9.13 7.98 -15.26
N LEU A 274 -8.58 9.19 -15.33
CA LEU A 274 -7.78 9.79 -14.27
C LEU A 274 -8.43 9.77 -12.87
N ASN A 275 -9.69 10.17 -12.71
CA ASN A 275 -10.33 10.22 -11.39
C ASN A 275 -10.61 8.81 -10.85
N CYS A 276 -11.07 7.89 -11.71
CA CYS A 276 -11.22 6.48 -11.37
C CYS A 276 -9.89 5.86 -10.93
N HIS A 277 -8.79 6.18 -11.62
CA HIS A 277 -7.43 5.71 -11.28
C HIS A 277 -7.00 6.25 -9.93
N VAL A 278 -7.15 7.56 -9.68
CA VAL A 278 -6.83 8.16 -8.37
C VAL A 278 -7.66 7.52 -7.25
N ALA A 279 -8.96 7.26 -7.48
CA ALA A 279 -9.81 6.60 -6.51
C ALA A 279 -9.42 5.12 -6.29
N PHE A 280 -8.96 4.44 -7.32
CA PHE A 280 -8.49 3.04 -7.26
C PHE A 280 -7.19 2.91 -6.47
N ASP A 281 -6.21 3.78 -6.76
CA ASP A 281 -4.95 3.89 -6.02
C ASP A 281 -5.16 4.27 -4.55
N ASN A 282 -6.24 4.99 -4.25
CA ASN A 282 -6.61 5.33 -2.88
C ASN A 282 -7.45 4.26 -2.17
N PHE A 283 -7.76 3.14 -2.84
CA PHE A 283 -8.59 2.05 -2.31
C PHE A 283 -10.01 2.50 -1.94
N TYR A 284 -10.56 3.45 -2.69
CA TYR A 284 -11.94 3.92 -2.49
C TYR A 284 -12.97 3.05 -3.20
N TRP A 285 -12.52 2.19 -4.09
CA TRP A 285 -13.28 1.12 -4.71
C TRP A 285 -12.34 -0.02 -5.08
N CYS A 286 -12.89 -1.23 -5.25
CA CYS A 286 -12.16 -2.41 -5.67
C CYS A 286 -13.06 -3.34 -6.48
N LEU A 287 -12.47 -4.44 -6.97
CA LEU A 287 -13.17 -5.48 -7.71
C LEU A 287 -13.21 -6.75 -6.88
N LYS A 288 -14.42 -7.24 -6.56
CA LYS A 288 -14.65 -8.49 -5.85
C LYS A 288 -14.86 -9.62 -6.83
N LYS A 289 -14.15 -10.72 -6.61
CA LYS A 289 -14.27 -11.91 -7.44
C LYS A 289 -15.69 -12.48 -7.36
N THR A 290 -16.18 -12.95 -8.51
CA THR A 290 -17.42 -13.73 -8.59
C THR A 290 -17.12 -15.22 -8.82
N GLU A 291 -18.17 -16.04 -8.86
CA GLU A 291 -18.05 -17.46 -9.24
C GLU A 291 -17.69 -17.66 -10.72
N ILE A 292 -17.82 -16.62 -11.55
CA ILE A 292 -17.54 -16.66 -12.98
C ILE A 292 -16.12 -16.12 -13.20
N GLU A 293 -15.29 -16.90 -13.90
CA GLU A 293 -13.93 -16.50 -14.28
C GLU A 293 -13.94 -15.18 -15.06
N ASP A 294 -12.97 -14.32 -14.76
CA ASP A 294 -12.81 -12.98 -15.36
C ASP A 294 -13.98 -12.01 -15.19
N VAL A 295 -14.92 -12.33 -14.29
CA VAL A 295 -16.07 -11.47 -13.94
C VAL A 295 -15.98 -11.06 -12.48
N TYR A 296 -16.10 -9.75 -12.26
CA TYR A 296 -15.92 -9.13 -10.96
C TYR A 296 -17.06 -8.16 -10.65
N ASP A 297 -17.52 -8.17 -9.40
CA ASP A 297 -18.46 -7.18 -8.90
C ASP A 297 -17.70 -5.96 -8.39
N LEU A 298 -18.18 -4.77 -8.73
CA LEU A 298 -17.65 -3.51 -8.27
C LEU A 298 -18.10 -3.27 -6.82
N GLU A 299 -17.13 -3.05 -5.94
CA GLU A 299 -17.39 -2.59 -4.58
C GLU A 299 -16.88 -1.16 -4.40
N VAL A 300 -17.78 -0.25 -4.00
CA VAL A 300 -17.45 1.16 -3.76
C VAL A 300 -17.47 1.45 -2.27
N LEU A 301 -16.28 1.67 -1.70
CA LEU A 301 -16.07 1.90 -0.27
C LEU A 301 -16.20 3.38 0.12
N ARG A 302 -15.97 4.30 -0.82
CA ARG A 302 -16.26 5.74 -0.66
C ARG A 302 -17.05 6.26 -1.87
N PRO A 303 -18.39 6.30 -1.82
CA PRO A 303 -19.21 6.69 -2.96
C PRO A 303 -18.92 8.08 -3.52
N GLN A 304 -18.46 9.02 -2.68
CA GLN A 304 -18.16 10.39 -3.13
C GLN A 304 -16.88 10.51 -3.96
N SER A 305 -16.08 9.44 -4.09
CA SER A 305 -14.80 9.50 -4.82
C SER A 305 -14.90 9.21 -6.31
N LEU A 306 -16.06 8.78 -6.81
CA LEU A 306 -16.26 8.50 -8.23
C LEU A 306 -17.02 9.65 -8.91
N PRO A 307 -16.58 10.12 -10.09
CA PRO A 307 -17.20 11.26 -10.77
C PRO A 307 -18.63 10.96 -11.24
N LYS A 308 -18.94 9.69 -11.50
CA LYS A 308 -20.27 9.20 -11.83
C LYS A 308 -20.49 7.85 -11.16
N LYS A 309 -21.69 7.61 -10.62
CA LYS A 309 -22.08 6.27 -10.16
C LYS A 309 -22.08 5.34 -11.37
N PRO A 310 -21.33 4.21 -11.34
CA PRO A 310 -21.31 3.29 -12.46
C PRO A 310 -22.71 2.75 -12.74
N GLU A 311 -23.09 2.74 -14.02
CA GLU A 311 -24.39 2.22 -14.47
C GLU A 311 -24.48 0.70 -14.32
N PHE A 312 -23.32 0.04 -14.28
CA PHE A 312 -23.17 -1.39 -14.08
C PHE A 312 -22.33 -1.66 -12.84
N SER A 313 -22.71 -2.69 -12.07
CA SER A 313 -21.98 -3.15 -10.89
C SER A 313 -21.06 -4.32 -11.19
N ARG A 314 -20.91 -4.72 -12.46
CA ARG A 314 -20.17 -5.92 -12.86
C ARG A 314 -19.27 -5.63 -14.05
N ILE A 315 -18.03 -6.08 -13.95
CA ILE A 315 -16.98 -5.92 -14.97
C ILE A 315 -16.57 -7.29 -15.45
N THR A 316 -16.53 -7.47 -16.77
CA THR A 316 -16.01 -8.67 -17.43
C THR A 316 -14.76 -8.29 -18.20
N PHE A 317 -13.66 -8.99 -17.93
CA PHE A 317 -12.42 -8.80 -18.68
C PHE A 317 -12.34 -9.73 -19.88
N GLU A 318 -11.91 -9.19 -21.01
CA GLU A 318 -11.71 -9.92 -22.25
C GLU A 318 -10.58 -9.25 -23.06
N ASP A 319 -9.83 -10.02 -23.85
CA ASP A 319 -8.78 -9.45 -24.72
C ASP A 319 -9.39 -8.91 -26.02
N ARG A 320 -9.57 -7.59 -26.08
CA ARG A 320 -10.10 -6.87 -27.24
C ARG A 320 -9.02 -6.44 -28.24
N SER A 321 -7.76 -6.81 -28.03
CA SER A 321 -6.64 -6.36 -28.86
C SER A 321 -6.75 -6.75 -30.35
N LYS A 322 -7.46 -7.85 -30.63
CA LYS A 322 -7.73 -8.35 -31.98
C LYS A 322 -8.75 -7.52 -32.75
N ASN A 323 -9.68 -6.84 -32.05
CA ASN A 323 -10.74 -6.04 -32.66
C ASN A 323 -10.20 -4.83 -33.45
N PHE A 324 -8.95 -4.45 -33.16
CA PHE A 324 -8.31 -3.25 -33.67
C PHE A 324 -7.04 -3.55 -34.48
N SER A 325 -6.81 -4.80 -34.83
CA SER A 325 -5.63 -5.19 -35.63
C SER A 325 -5.86 -4.87 -37.11
N ASP A 326 -4.92 -4.11 -37.70
CA ASP A 326 -4.93 -3.82 -39.13
C ASP A 326 -4.67 -5.11 -39.95
N PRO A 327 -5.61 -5.55 -40.81
CA PRO A 327 -5.44 -6.76 -41.62
C PRO A 327 -4.24 -6.67 -42.58
N THR A 328 -3.76 -5.46 -42.89
CA THR A 328 -2.69 -5.22 -43.87
C THR A 328 -1.28 -5.23 -43.26
N ARG A 329 -1.16 -5.14 -41.92
CA ARG A 329 0.12 -5.24 -41.22
C ARG A 329 0.38 -6.70 -40.85
N ASN A 330 1.36 -7.33 -41.51
CA ASN A 330 1.82 -8.70 -41.26
C ASN A 330 2.39 -8.97 -39.85
N LEU A 331 2.42 -7.96 -38.96
CA LEU A 331 2.74 -8.13 -37.54
C LEU A 331 1.46 -8.43 -36.74
N ARG A 332 0.83 -9.57 -37.02
CA ARG A 332 -0.15 -10.11 -36.08
C ARG A 332 0.60 -10.55 -34.83
N ARG A 333 0.28 -9.93 -33.68
CA ARG A 333 0.76 -10.43 -32.38
C ARG A 333 0.25 -11.87 -32.25
N LYS A 334 1.16 -12.84 -32.13
CA LYS A 334 0.83 -14.28 -32.16
C LYS A 334 0.03 -14.73 -30.94
N HIS A 335 0.11 -14.00 -29.83
CA HIS A 335 -0.48 -14.36 -28.56
C HIS A 335 -1.42 -13.26 -28.05
N PRO A 336 -2.54 -13.63 -27.40
CA PRO A 336 -3.42 -12.68 -26.72
C PRO A 336 -2.64 -11.90 -25.66
N ILE A 337 -3.15 -10.73 -25.29
CA ILE A 337 -2.62 -9.98 -24.15
C ILE A 337 -3.29 -10.51 -22.89
N ASP A 338 -2.50 -10.84 -21.87
CA ASP A 338 -3.00 -11.48 -20.67
C ASP A 338 -4.00 -10.60 -19.90
N LEU A 339 -5.08 -11.24 -19.44
CA LEU A 339 -6.12 -10.63 -18.63
C LEU A 339 -5.61 -10.28 -17.23
N PRO A 340 -6.30 -9.39 -16.51
CA PRO A 340 -6.01 -9.10 -15.11
C PRO A 340 -5.88 -10.36 -14.26
N ASN A 341 -4.79 -10.47 -13.50
CA ASN A 341 -4.55 -11.60 -12.63
C ASN A 341 -5.54 -11.57 -11.46
N ALA A 342 -6.41 -12.58 -11.38
CA ALA A 342 -7.41 -12.72 -10.33
C ALA A 342 -6.83 -12.62 -8.91
N ARG A 343 -5.62 -13.15 -8.68
CA ARG A 343 -4.96 -13.06 -7.37
C ARG A 343 -4.60 -11.62 -7.02
N TYR A 344 -4.12 -10.82 -7.97
CA TYR A 344 -3.81 -9.41 -7.71
C TYR A 344 -5.09 -8.61 -7.42
N ILE A 345 -6.20 -8.93 -8.10
CA ILE A 345 -7.50 -8.33 -7.83
C ILE A 345 -7.99 -8.68 -6.41
N GLU A 346 -7.94 -9.96 -6.03
CA GLU A 346 -8.30 -10.43 -4.69
C GLU A 346 -7.46 -9.73 -3.60
N ILE A 347 -6.15 -9.57 -3.83
CA ILE A 347 -5.24 -8.85 -2.93
C ILE A 347 -5.63 -7.38 -2.80
N HIS A 348 -5.85 -6.68 -3.92
CA HIS A 348 -6.26 -5.28 -3.90
C HIS A 348 -7.58 -5.10 -3.13
N ALA A 349 -8.57 -5.97 -3.37
CA ALA A 349 -9.85 -5.92 -2.68
C ALA A 349 -9.74 -6.20 -1.18
N ALA A 350 -8.90 -7.16 -0.76
CA ALA A 350 -8.65 -7.43 0.65
C ALA A 350 -7.95 -6.25 1.34
N ILE A 351 -6.92 -5.68 0.72
CA ILE A 351 -6.23 -4.48 1.25
C ILE A 351 -7.20 -3.29 1.32
N ALA A 352 -8.06 -3.09 0.32
CA ALA A 352 -9.09 -2.06 0.36
C ALA A 352 -10.05 -2.23 1.56
N GLY A 353 -10.53 -3.47 1.75
CA GLY A 353 -11.38 -3.83 2.89
C GLY A 353 -10.68 -3.58 4.23
N ILE A 354 -9.42 -3.95 4.37
CA ILE A 354 -8.63 -3.74 5.59
C ILE A 354 -8.46 -2.26 5.89
N LEU A 355 -8.00 -1.49 4.90
CA LEU A 355 -7.78 -0.05 5.04
C LEU A 355 -9.07 0.69 5.43
N HIS A 356 -10.19 0.28 4.86
CA HIS A 356 -11.50 0.87 5.15
C HIS A 356 -12.02 0.46 6.54
N MET A 357 -12.10 -0.84 6.82
CA MET A 357 -12.71 -1.37 8.04
C MET A 357 -11.93 -1.01 9.30
N SER A 358 -10.59 -1.01 9.24
CA SER A 358 -9.75 -0.67 10.40
C SER A 358 -9.62 0.83 10.66
N GLY A 359 -9.93 1.67 9.66
CA GLY A 359 -9.60 3.09 9.68
C GLY A 359 -8.14 3.42 9.32
N ALA A 360 -7.28 2.42 9.09
CA ALA A 360 -5.89 2.64 8.71
C ALA A 360 -5.74 3.46 7.42
N GLY A 361 -6.65 3.29 6.45
CA GLY A 361 -6.66 4.09 5.23
C GLY A 361 -6.84 5.58 5.50
N LYS A 362 -7.75 5.94 6.42
CA LYS A 362 -7.97 7.34 6.85
C LYS A 362 -6.77 7.86 7.63
N PHE A 363 -6.21 7.05 8.53
CA PHE A 363 -4.98 7.38 9.26
C PHE A 363 -3.83 7.74 8.30
N PHE A 364 -3.59 6.94 7.27
CA PHE A 364 -2.55 7.25 6.27
C PHE A 364 -2.91 8.43 5.38
N ASP A 365 -4.19 8.60 5.02
CA ASP A 365 -4.64 9.78 4.27
C ASP A 365 -4.26 11.05 5.05
N GLU A 366 -4.60 11.13 6.35
CA GLU A 366 -4.29 12.28 7.22
C GLU A 366 -2.78 12.44 7.46
N LEU A 367 -2.06 11.35 7.74
CA LEU A 367 -0.62 11.36 7.97
C LEU A 367 0.13 11.94 6.75
N LEU A 368 -0.15 11.40 5.57
CA LEU A 368 0.55 11.78 4.33
C LEU A 368 0.05 13.11 3.74
N ASP A 369 -1.13 13.59 4.14
CA ASP A 369 -1.66 14.89 3.71
C ASP A 369 -1.14 16.04 4.61
N ASN A 370 -0.99 15.83 5.92
CA ASN A 370 -0.37 16.81 6.83
C ASN A 370 1.09 17.10 6.47
N ASP A 371 1.79 16.14 5.86
CA ASP A 371 3.16 16.33 5.38
C ASP A 371 3.29 17.22 4.12
N LYS A 372 2.17 17.63 3.51
CA LYS A 372 2.12 18.43 2.27
C LYS A 372 2.25 19.95 2.48
N GLU A 373 2.18 20.43 3.72
CA GLU A 373 2.20 21.89 3.98
C GLU A 373 3.57 22.54 3.65
N ASP A 374 4.63 21.74 3.52
CA ASP A 374 5.94 22.16 3.02
C ASP A 374 5.99 22.02 1.47
N ARG A 375 5.33 22.97 0.81
CA ARG A 375 4.83 22.96 -0.58
C ARG A 375 5.83 22.75 -1.74
N ASP A 376 7.07 22.36 -1.49
CA ASP A 376 8.06 22.11 -2.56
C ASP A 376 8.71 20.71 -2.57
N LYS A 377 8.58 19.88 -1.53
CA LYS A 377 9.25 18.57 -1.49
C LYS A 377 8.58 17.55 -0.55
N VAL A 378 7.37 17.08 -0.86
CA VAL A 378 6.95 15.78 -0.28
C VAL A 378 7.80 14.72 -0.96
N SER A 379 8.91 14.34 -0.32
CA SER A 379 9.73 13.23 -0.79
C SER A 379 8.88 11.97 -0.78
N GLY A 380 8.82 11.26 -1.90
CA GLY A 380 8.16 9.98 -2.01
C GLY A 380 8.92 8.91 -1.21
N VAL A 381 8.72 8.90 0.10
CA VAL A 381 9.18 7.84 1.01
C VAL A 381 8.63 6.50 0.54
N ARG A 382 9.49 5.49 0.55
CA ARG A 382 9.19 4.14 0.03
C ARG A 382 8.71 3.20 1.13
N CYS A 383 9.18 3.44 2.35
CA CYS A 383 8.90 2.64 3.53
C CYS A 383 8.74 3.50 4.77
N TRP A 384 8.23 2.91 5.84
CA TRP A 384 7.99 3.61 7.10
C TRP A 384 9.27 4.12 7.78
N PRO A 385 10.39 3.37 7.83
CA PRO A 385 11.64 3.88 8.37
C PRO A 385 12.14 5.16 7.67
N GLU A 386 11.92 5.30 6.37
CA GLU A 386 12.24 6.55 5.65
C GLU A 386 11.36 7.72 6.09
N LEU A 387 10.07 7.46 6.37
CA LEU A 387 9.16 8.46 6.92
C LEU A 387 9.60 8.90 8.32
N GLU A 388 9.94 7.96 9.20
CA GLU A 388 10.42 8.28 10.55
C GLU A 388 11.66 9.18 10.51
N LYS A 389 12.67 8.83 9.70
CA LYS A 389 13.87 9.65 9.53
C LYS A 389 13.57 11.05 9.01
N LEU A 390 12.71 11.16 8.00
CA LEU A 390 12.34 12.45 7.43
C LEU A 390 11.67 13.36 8.47
N MET A 391 10.81 12.78 9.30
CA MET A 391 10.10 13.51 10.35
C MET A 391 11.03 13.93 11.49
N GLU A 392 11.97 13.07 11.89
CA GLU A 392 13.03 13.41 12.84
C GLU A 392 13.90 14.56 12.33
N GLU A 393 14.32 14.52 11.06
CA GLU A 393 15.08 15.60 10.43
C GLU A 393 14.31 16.93 10.39
N ARG A 394 12.99 16.88 10.11
CA ARG A 394 12.13 18.08 10.14
C ARG A 394 12.01 18.63 11.55
N SER A 395 11.73 17.78 12.54
CA SER A 395 11.63 18.20 13.96
C SER A 395 12.92 18.85 14.47
N LEU A 396 14.07 18.29 14.10
CA LEU A 396 15.38 18.88 14.41
C LEU A 396 15.57 20.25 13.75
N ARG A 397 15.16 20.39 12.48
CA ARG A 397 15.25 21.66 11.73
C ARG A 397 14.37 22.74 12.34
N ASP A 398 13.15 22.39 12.75
CA ASP A 398 12.19 23.33 13.34
C ASP A 398 12.70 23.80 14.71
N SER A 399 13.16 22.86 15.54
CA SER A 399 13.77 23.15 16.85
C SER A 399 15.00 24.07 16.72
N LEU A 400 15.83 23.83 15.70
CA LEU A 400 17.00 24.66 15.41
C LEU A 400 16.60 26.06 14.93
N THR A 401 15.58 26.15 14.08
CA THR A 401 15.04 27.42 13.56
C THR A 401 14.46 28.28 14.68
N GLU A 402 13.66 27.68 15.57
CA GLU A 402 13.15 28.36 16.77
C GLU A 402 14.29 28.84 17.66
N SER A 403 15.31 28.00 17.89
CA SER A 403 16.49 28.37 18.67
C SER A 403 17.24 29.58 18.08
N PHE A 404 17.39 29.63 16.75
CA PHE A 404 18.01 30.77 16.05
C PHE A 404 17.13 32.03 16.07
N GLN A 405 15.81 31.90 16.00
CA GLN A 405 14.89 33.03 16.12
C GLN A 405 14.95 33.62 17.53
N LEU A 406 14.94 32.78 18.57
CA LEU A 406 15.09 33.22 19.96
C LEU A 406 16.44 33.89 20.21
N ALA A 407 17.52 33.38 19.62
CA ALA A 407 18.86 33.96 19.74
C ALA A 407 19.03 35.31 19.01
N ARG A 408 18.18 35.64 18.02
CA ARG A 408 18.20 36.93 17.29
C ARG A 408 17.43 38.06 17.99
N VAL A 409 16.71 37.75 19.07
CA VAL A 409 15.93 38.73 19.88
C VAL A 409 16.76 39.26 21.07
N HIS A 410 18.05 38.94 21.13
CA HIS A 410 19.05 39.50 22.05
C HIS A 410 20.20 40.12 21.27
#